data_AF-A0A1A8APN1-F1
#
_entry.id   AF-A0A1A8APN1-F1
#
_cell.length_a   1.000
_cell.length_b   1.000
_cell.length_c   1.000
_cell.angle_alpha   90.00
_cell.angle_beta   90.00
_cell.angle_gamma   90.00
#
_symmetry.space_group_name_H-M   'P 1'
#
loop_
_entity.id
_entity.type
_entity.pdbx_description
1 polymer ?
#
loop_
_entity_poly.entity_id
_entity_poly.type
_entity_poly.pdbx_seq_one_letter_code
_entity_poly.pdbx_strand_id
1 'polypeptide(L)'
;MAGCVFLSRLSSLIRGQVCCKVSSCAQTRVRRLWCALSCSQLHKVGGNSGLAGKVDRFGGVTVDLAEVGLPADISEDAFSRLLRDSLSQWKAEGRMAVWLRVPMSLSRCAAAASSHGFTFHHARGEYAMLALWLGGGESRLPGFATHQVGVAGAVVDESSGKVLVVQDKNKTKNAWKFPGGLSDPGENIGATAVREVFEETGIRSEFRSLLSIRQQHNHPGAFGMSDMYVICRLSPLTYDINFCMQECLRCEWLDVSELAKTSSTTPITSRIARLLLYGLERGFDKIDLTMEEIPAVYSGMFYQLYYRQLPT
;
A
#
# COMPACT_ATOMS: atom_id res chain seq x y z
N MET A 1 9.36 -17.14 -61.32
CA MET A 1 9.06 -18.42 -62.02
C MET A 1 9.76 -19.52 -61.25
N ALA A 2 9.08 -20.20 -60.33
CA ALA A 2 8.39 -21.49 -60.51
C ALA A 2 9.41 -22.67 -60.61
N GLY A 3 9.35 -23.74 -59.82
CA GLY A 3 8.38 -24.13 -58.81
C GLY A 3 8.77 -25.40 -58.05
N CYS A 4 7.99 -25.64 -57.00
CA CYS A 4 7.68 -26.85 -56.23
C CYS A 4 8.20 -28.22 -56.71
N VAL A 5 8.77 -28.99 -55.78
CA VAL A 5 8.42 -30.41 -55.55
C VAL A 5 8.45 -30.72 -54.05
N PHE A 6 7.29 -31.16 -53.54
CA PHE A 6 7.05 -31.77 -52.24
C PHE A 6 7.52 -33.22 -52.23
N LEU A 7 8.01 -33.73 -51.09
CA LEU A 7 7.71 -35.10 -50.64
C LEU A 7 7.95 -35.22 -49.12
N SER A 8 6.84 -35.41 -48.42
CA SER A 8 6.66 -35.68 -47.00
C SER A 8 6.99 -37.13 -46.65
N ARG A 9 7.52 -37.40 -45.44
CA ARG A 9 7.29 -38.65 -44.69
C ARG A 9 7.64 -38.49 -43.20
N LEU A 10 6.95 -39.31 -42.40
CA LEU A 10 6.97 -39.49 -40.93
C LEU A 10 6.07 -38.54 -40.13
N SER A 11 5.31 -38.96 -39.12
CA SER A 11 4.50 -40.16 -38.83
C SER A 11 3.87 -39.90 -37.46
N SER A 12 2.56 -40.18 -37.34
CA SER A 12 1.83 -40.50 -36.09
C SER A 12 2.00 -39.59 -34.87
N LEU A 13 1.05 -38.66 -34.68
CA LEU A 13 0.66 -38.20 -33.34
C LEU A 13 -0.12 -39.32 -32.62
N ILE A 14 0.42 -39.83 -31.52
CA ILE A 14 -0.35 -40.54 -30.49
C ILE A 14 -0.63 -39.55 -29.36
N ARG A 15 -1.91 -39.19 -29.20
CA ARG A 15 -2.42 -38.51 -28.00
C ARG A 15 -2.49 -39.55 -26.88
N GLY A 16 -1.65 -39.40 -25.87
CA GLY A 16 -1.76 -40.09 -24.59
C GLY A 16 -1.76 -39.07 -23.46
N GLN A 17 -2.92 -38.91 -22.82
CA GLN A 17 -3.06 -38.22 -21.54
C GLN A 17 -2.11 -38.84 -20.51
N VAL A 18 -1.28 -38.02 -19.88
CA VAL A 18 -0.73 -38.33 -18.56
C VAL A 18 -1.07 -37.18 -17.63
N CYS A 19 -1.79 -37.57 -16.59
CA CYS A 19 -2.39 -36.78 -15.53
C CYS A 19 -1.29 -36.26 -14.60
N CYS A 20 -1.07 -34.94 -14.55
CA CYS A 20 -0.28 -34.34 -13.49
C CYS A 20 -1.14 -34.22 -12.24
N LYS A 21 -0.86 -35.09 -11.26
CA LYS A 21 -1.36 -35.03 -9.89
C LYS A 21 -0.94 -33.70 -9.26
N VAL A 22 -1.91 -32.83 -9.02
CA VAL A 22 -1.76 -31.72 -8.07
C VAL A 22 -1.93 -32.31 -6.68
N SER A 23 -0.85 -32.36 -5.92
CA SER A 23 -0.85 -32.73 -4.51
C SER A 23 -1.55 -31.64 -3.69
N SER A 24 -2.69 -32.01 -3.10
CA SER A 24 -3.43 -31.19 -2.15
C SER A 24 -2.64 -31.06 -0.84
N CYS A 25 -2.26 -29.84 -0.48
CA CYS A 25 -1.88 -29.51 0.89
C CYS A 25 -3.06 -28.83 1.58
N ALA A 26 -3.43 -29.36 2.74
CA ALA A 26 -4.68 -29.13 3.43
C ALA A 26 -4.86 -27.68 3.86
N GLN A 27 -5.88 -27.01 3.32
CA GLN A 27 -6.42 -25.80 3.91
C GLN A 27 -7.25 -26.18 5.14
N THR A 28 -6.69 -25.93 6.32
CA THR A 28 -7.39 -25.95 7.59
C THR A 28 -8.51 -24.91 7.54
N ARG A 29 -9.74 -25.36 7.26
CA ARG A 29 -10.97 -24.58 7.43
C ARG A 29 -11.15 -24.27 8.91
N VAL A 30 -10.71 -23.10 9.36
CA VAL A 30 -11.21 -22.52 10.62
C VAL A 30 -12.64 -22.07 10.35
N ARG A 31 -13.62 -22.93 10.70
CA ARG A 31 -15.03 -22.56 10.79
C ARG A 31 -15.15 -21.46 11.86
N ARG A 32 -15.26 -20.20 11.44
CA ARG A 32 -15.79 -19.15 12.31
C ARG A 32 -17.25 -19.47 12.58
N LEU A 33 -17.55 -20.01 13.77
CA LEU A 33 -18.90 -20.00 14.31
C LEU A 33 -19.28 -18.54 14.52
N TRP A 34 -20.09 -17.99 13.60
CA TRP A 34 -20.88 -16.82 13.89
C TRP A 34 -21.98 -17.25 14.86
N CYS A 35 -21.84 -16.84 16.12
CA CYS A 35 -22.95 -16.87 17.05
C CYS A 35 -23.93 -15.78 16.58
N ALA A 36 -24.97 -16.19 15.84
CA ALA A 36 -26.06 -15.32 15.45
C ALA A 36 -26.84 -14.94 16.70
N LEU A 37 -26.46 -13.83 17.33
CA LEU A 37 -27.37 -13.12 18.23
C LEU A 37 -28.35 -12.35 17.35
N SER A 38 -29.48 -12.99 17.07
CA SER A 38 -30.66 -12.33 16.52
C SER A 38 -31.17 -11.34 17.56
N CYS A 39 -30.77 -10.08 17.43
CA CYS A 39 -31.52 -8.99 18.05
C CYS A 39 -32.55 -8.51 17.04
N SER A 40 -33.63 -9.28 16.92
CA SER A 40 -34.85 -8.83 16.27
C SER A 40 -35.48 -7.74 17.13
N GLN A 41 -35.24 -6.48 16.80
CA GLN A 41 -36.12 -5.38 17.20
C GLN A 41 -36.69 -4.72 15.96
N LEU A 42 -37.77 -5.33 15.46
CA LEU A 42 -38.83 -4.60 14.80
C LEU A 42 -39.42 -3.63 15.82
N HIS A 43 -39.19 -2.32 15.66
CA HIS A 43 -40.12 -1.33 16.18
C HIS A 43 -40.17 -0.05 15.34
N LYS A 44 -41.39 0.15 14.83
CA LYS A 44 -42.14 1.40 14.69
C LYS A 44 -41.78 2.35 13.55
N VAL A 45 -42.61 2.26 12.51
CA VAL A 45 -43.15 3.40 11.78
C VAL A 45 -43.61 4.47 12.78
N GLY A 46 -42.90 5.59 12.81
CA GLY A 46 -43.14 6.71 13.71
C GLY A 46 -42.08 7.79 13.55
N GLY A 47 -42.21 8.61 12.50
CA GLY A 47 -41.76 10.01 12.45
C GLY A 47 -40.30 10.34 12.82
N ASN A 48 -39.31 9.72 12.19
CA ASN A 48 -37.96 10.28 12.14
C ASN A 48 -37.43 10.21 10.70
N SER A 49 -37.51 11.33 9.97
CA SER A 49 -37.25 11.42 8.52
C SER A 49 -35.77 11.56 8.15
N GLY A 50 -34.86 11.20 9.05
CA GLY A 50 -33.41 11.37 8.90
C GLY A 50 -32.67 10.10 8.48
N LEU A 51 -31.48 10.27 7.93
CA LEU A 51 -30.52 9.21 7.65
C LEU A 51 -30.02 8.59 8.96
N ALA A 52 -30.00 7.26 9.04
CA ALA A 52 -29.37 6.57 10.16
C ALA A 52 -27.84 6.56 9.99
N GLY A 53 -27.11 6.88 11.06
CA GLY A 53 -25.65 6.89 11.07
C GLY A 53 -25.06 6.31 12.36
N LYS A 54 -23.86 5.75 12.26
CA LYS A 54 -23.10 5.23 13.40
C LYS A 54 -22.35 6.37 14.09
N VAL A 55 -22.56 6.52 15.40
CA VAL A 55 -21.89 7.55 16.21
C VAL A 55 -20.56 7.02 16.74
N ASP A 56 -19.50 7.83 16.64
CA ASP A 56 -18.20 7.54 17.24
C ASP A 56 -18.01 8.21 18.62
N ARG A 57 -16.92 7.85 19.32
CA ARG A 57 -16.61 8.36 20.68
C ARG A 57 -16.28 9.86 20.73
N PHE A 58 -16.06 10.50 19.57
CA PHE A 58 -15.73 11.91 19.44
C PHE A 58 -16.93 12.75 18.96
N GLY A 59 -18.12 12.13 18.87
CA GLY A 59 -19.34 12.81 18.45
C GLY A 59 -19.46 12.98 16.93
N GLY A 60 -18.67 12.24 16.14
CA GLY A 60 -18.85 12.12 14.70
C GLY A 60 -19.96 11.14 14.35
N VAL A 61 -20.65 11.36 13.23
CA VAL A 61 -21.68 10.47 12.68
C VAL A 61 -21.23 9.96 11.32
N THR A 62 -21.19 8.65 11.13
CA THR A 62 -20.87 8.03 9.83
C THR A 62 -22.10 7.37 9.22
N VAL A 63 -22.46 7.80 8.02
CA VAL A 63 -23.55 7.21 7.22
C VAL A 63 -22.95 6.48 6.03
N ASP A 64 -23.26 5.20 5.88
CA ASP A 64 -22.95 4.44 4.68
C ASP A 64 -24.17 4.35 3.79
N LEU A 65 -24.17 5.09 2.67
CA LEU A 65 -25.33 5.13 1.77
C LEU A 65 -25.62 3.77 1.11
N ALA A 66 -24.65 2.85 1.08
CA ALA A 66 -24.89 1.49 0.62
C ALA A 66 -25.76 0.68 1.60
N GLU A 67 -25.77 1.05 2.89
CA GLU A 67 -26.50 0.33 3.95
C GLU A 67 -27.81 1.01 4.35
N VAL A 68 -28.02 2.28 3.98
CA VAL A 68 -29.25 3.05 4.30
C VAL A 68 -30.49 2.52 3.56
N GLY A 69 -30.32 1.81 2.45
CA GLY A 69 -31.43 1.30 1.65
C GLY A 69 -32.13 2.37 0.80
N LEU A 70 -31.37 3.36 0.32
CA LEU A 70 -31.89 4.37 -0.61
C LEU A 70 -32.20 3.74 -1.98
N PRO A 71 -33.23 4.23 -2.70
CA PRO A 71 -33.45 3.86 -4.10
C PRO A 71 -32.22 4.20 -4.95
N ALA A 72 -31.85 3.30 -5.86
CA ALA A 72 -30.69 3.51 -6.75
C ALA A 72 -30.85 4.73 -7.66
N ASP A 73 -32.09 5.13 -7.94
CA ASP A 73 -32.51 6.26 -8.77
C ASP A 73 -32.93 7.50 -7.96
N ILE A 74 -32.60 7.55 -6.66
CA ILE A 74 -32.93 8.71 -5.81
C ILE A 74 -32.45 10.02 -6.45
N SER A 75 -33.33 11.02 -6.53
CA SER A 75 -32.97 12.32 -7.07
C SER A 75 -32.10 13.12 -6.08
N GLU A 76 -31.29 14.03 -6.62
CA GLU A 76 -30.47 14.93 -5.81
C GLU A 76 -31.32 15.77 -4.85
N ASP A 77 -32.49 16.25 -5.28
CA ASP A 77 -33.43 17.00 -4.44
C ASP A 77 -34.05 16.16 -3.32
N ALA A 78 -34.38 14.90 -3.60
CA ALA A 78 -34.92 14.00 -2.59
C ALA A 78 -33.85 13.71 -1.52
N PHE A 79 -32.64 13.37 -1.94
CA PHE A 79 -31.52 13.14 -1.02
C PHE A 79 -31.13 14.42 -0.25
N SER A 80 -31.09 15.57 -0.92
CA SER A 80 -30.79 16.87 -0.32
C SER A 80 -31.75 17.24 0.80
N ARG A 81 -33.05 16.95 0.64
CA ARG A 81 -34.05 17.14 1.72
C ARG A 81 -33.79 16.22 2.91
N LEU A 82 -33.57 14.93 2.67
CA LEU A 82 -33.23 13.96 3.72
C LEU A 82 -31.96 14.36 4.48
N LEU A 83 -30.93 14.77 3.75
CA LEU A 83 -29.65 15.17 4.33
C LEU A 83 -29.83 16.44 5.18
N ARG A 84 -30.53 17.46 4.70
CA ARG A 84 -30.79 18.69 5.46
C ARG A 84 -31.48 18.39 6.79
N ASP A 85 -32.54 17.58 6.76
CA ASP A 85 -33.30 17.25 7.96
C ASP A 85 -32.43 16.47 8.96
N SER A 86 -31.58 15.56 8.46
CA SER A 86 -30.60 14.82 9.26
C SER A 86 -29.53 15.73 9.88
N LEU A 87 -29.01 16.69 9.12
CA LEU A 87 -28.03 17.67 9.61
C LEU A 87 -28.61 18.55 10.71
N SER A 88 -29.87 18.99 10.57
CA SER A 88 -30.57 19.74 11.62
C SER A 88 -30.70 18.92 12.90
N GLN A 89 -31.06 17.64 12.78
CA GLN A 89 -31.15 16.73 13.91
C GLN A 89 -29.77 16.54 14.58
N TRP A 90 -28.73 16.18 13.82
CA TRP A 90 -27.40 15.96 14.37
C TRP A 90 -26.80 17.23 15.01
N LYS A 91 -27.08 18.40 14.45
CA LYS A 91 -26.67 19.66 15.06
C LYS A 91 -27.36 19.90 16.40
N ALA A 92 -28.66 19.61 16.52
CA ALA A 92 -29.40 19.72 17.77
C ALA A 92 -28.93 18.69 18.82
N GLU A 93 -28.48 17.52 18.39
CA GLU A 93 -27.85 16.50 19.23
C GLU A 93 -26.41 16.84 19.65
N GLY A 94 -25.85 17.98 19.20
CA GLY A 94 -24.48 18.38 19.50
C GLY A 94 -23.42 17.52 18.81
N ARG A 95 -23.74 16.92 17.66
CA ARG A 95 -22.75 16.19 16.85
C ARG A 95 -21.74 17.16 16.26
N MET A 96 -20.50 16.70 16.16
CA MET A 96 -19.36 17.54 15.78
C MET A 96 -18.98 17.39 14.31
N ALA A 97 -19.23 16.22 13.72
CA ALA A 97 -18.88 15.94 12.34
C ALA A 97 -19.82 14.91 11.71
N VAL A 98 -19.93 14.95 10.39
CA VAL A 98 -20.64 13.95 9.59
C VAL A 98 -19.73 13.42 8.51
N TRP A 99 -19.72 12.10 8.37
CA TRP A 99 -19.03 11.35 7.33
C TRP A 99 -20.07 10.68 6.45
N LEU A 100 -20.01 10.92 5.14
CA LEU A 100 -20.87 10.26 4.17
C LEU A 100 -20.02 9.36 3.29
N ARG A 101 -20.21 8.04 3.42
CA ARG A 101 -19.67 7.07 2.49
C ARG A 101 -20.64 6.89 1.34
N VAL A 102 -20.25 7.39 0.17
CA VAL A 102 -21.06 7.41 -1.06
C VAL A 102 -20.51 6.36 -2.03
N PRO A 103 -21.23 5.26 -2.32
CA PRO A 103 -20.82 4.31 -3.34
C PRO A 103 -20.95 4.94 -4.73
N MET A 104 -20.18 4.44 -5.70
CA MET A 104 -20.14 4.98 -7.08
C MET A 104 -21.54 5.00 -7.74
N SER A 105 -22.37 3.99 -7.45
CA SER A 105 -23.76 3.90 -7.90
C SER A 105 -24.65 5.05 -7.42
N LEU A 106 -24.31 5.70 -6.31
CA LEU A 106 -25.00 6.84 -5.73
C LEU A 106 -24.17 8.13 -5.80
N SER A 107 -23.24 8.24 -6.75
CA SER A 107 -22.34 9.40 -6.91
C SER A 107 -23.07 10.75 -7.01
N ARG A 108 -24.30 10.79 -7.54
CA ARG A 108 -25.18 11.98 -7.53
C ARG A 108 -25.45 12.53 -6.12
N CYS A 109 -25.49 11.66 -5.10
CA CYS A 109 -25.65 12.07 -3.71
C CYS A 109 -24.45 12.90 -3.21
N ALA A 110 -23.26 12.72 -3.80
CA ALA A 110 -22.10 13.56 -3.48
C ALA A 110 -22.29 15.01 -3.98
N ALA A 111 -22.86 15.19 -5.18
CA ALA A 111 -23.21 16.50 -5.70
C ALA A 111 -24.22 17.20 -4.79
N ALA A 112 -25.30 16.51 -4.42
CA ALA A 112 -26.29 17.02 -3.48
C ALA A 112 -25.69 17.33 -2.09
N ALA A 113 -24.82 16.47 -1.56
CA ALA A 113 -24.15 16.71 -0.28
C ALA A 113 -23.23 17.95 -0.32
N SER A 114 -22.57 18.22 -1.44
CA SER A 114 -21.70 19.40 -1.59
C SER A 114 -22.46 20.72 -1.36
N SER A 115 -23.73 20.78 -1.74
CA SER A 115 -24.60 21.95 -1.50
C SER A 115 -24.90 22.18 -0.01
N HIS A 116 -24.63 21.20 0.85
CA HIS A 116 -24.72 21.29 2.31
C HIS A 116 -23.35 21.48 2.98
N GLY A 117 -22.32 21.82 2.22
CA GLY A 117 -20.97 22.13 2.73
C GLY A 117 -20.07 20.91 2.91
N PHE A 118 -20.50 19.72 2.50
CA PHE A 118 -19.61 18.55 2.48
C PHE A 118 -18.47 18.75 1.48
N THR A 119 -17.27 18.33 1.86
CA THR A 119 -16.10 18.27 0.99
C THR A 119 -15.62 16.83 0.84
N PHE A 120 -14.84 16.56 -0.22
CA PHE A 120 -14.18 15.27 -0.34
C PHE A 120 -13.11 15.11 0.74
N HIS A 121 -13.10 13.95 1.38
CA HIS A 121 -12.00 13.54 2.25
C HIS A 121 -11.09 12.53 1.56
N HIS A 122 -11.66 11.48 0.98
CA HIS A 122 -10.91 10.49 0.20
C HIS A 122 -11.82 9.68 -0.72
N ALA A 123 -11.21 8.94 -1.65
CA ALA A 123 -11.90 7.90 -2.42
C ALA A 123 -11.06 6.63 -2.40
N ARG A 124 -11.73 5.46 -2.44
CA ARG A 124 -11.05 4.16 -2.52
C ARG A 124 -11.92 3.18 -3.30
N GLY A 125 -11.39 2.68 -4.42
CA GLY A 125 -12.15 1.80 -5.31
C GLY A 125 -13.49 2.43 -5.70
N GLU A 126 -14.58 1.77 -5.32
CA GLU A 126 -15.94 2.12 -5.74
C GLU A 126 -16.68 3.08 -4.79
N TYR A 127 -15.99 3.83 -3.93
CA TYR A 127 -16.66 4.81 -3.06
C TYR A 127 -15.84 6.09 -2.85
N ALA A 128 -16.56 7.18 -2.55
CA ALA A 128 -16.02 8.43 -2.02
C ALA A 128 -16.49 8.63 -0.57
N MET A 129 -15.57 9.08 0.28
CA MET A 129 -15.86 9.57 1.62
C MET A 129 -15.91 11.10 1.57
N LEU A 130 -17.06 11.65 1.95
CA LEU A 130 -17.25 13.07 2.14
C LEU A 130 -17.30 13.37 3.63
N ALA A 131 -16.90 14.59 4.00
CA ALA A 131 -16.91 15.01 5.39
C ALA A 131 -17.47 16.42 5.53
N LEU A 132 -18.16 16.66 6.66
CA LEU A 132 -18.64 17.96 7.08
C LEU A 132 -18.35 18.15 8.56
N TRP A 133 -17.70 19.27 8.90
CA TRP A 133 -17.55 19.71 10.28
C TRP A 133 -18.78 20.52 10.69
N LEU A 134 -19.45 20.09 11.76
CA LEU A 134 -20.61 20.77 12.33
C LEU A 134 -20.25 21.68 13.52
N GLY A 135 -19.07 21.45 14.10
CA GLY A 135 -18.57 22.26 15.22
C GLY A 135 -18.33 23.72 14.85
N GLY A 136 -18.26 24.58 15.86
CA GLY A 136 -17.81 25.95 15.68
C GLY A 136 -16.30 26.01 15.37
N GLY A 137 -15.89 27.06 14.65
CA GLY A 137 -14.48 27.33 14.32
C GLY A 137 -13.91 26.43 13.23
N GLU A 138 -12.57 26.36 13.16
CA GLU A 138 -11.87 25.54 12.18
C GLU A 138 -12.15 24.04 12.37
N SER A 139 -12.25 23.33 11.24
CA SER A 139 -12.42 21.89 11.24
C SER A 139 -11.25 21.20 11.91
N ARG A 140 -11.56 20.26 12.81
CA ARG A 140 -10.57 19.39 13.48
C ARG A 140 -10.57 17.98 12.92
N LEU A 141 -11.23 17.78 11.78
CA LEU A 141 -11.21 16.50 11.11
C LEU A 141 -9.79 16.23 10.60
N PRO A 142 -9.22 15.04 10.87
CA PRO A 142 -7.91 14.71 10.34
C PRO A 142 -7.98 14.73 8.81
N GLY A 143 -6.88 15.13 8.16
CA GLY A 143 -6.74 14.92 6.72
C GLY A 143 -6.62 13.44 6.39
N PHE A 144 -6.76 13.09 5.10
CA PHE A 144 -6.45 11.75 4.61
C PHE A 144 -4.94 11.53 4.42
N ALA A 145 -4.55 10.34 3.98
CA ALA A 145 -3.16 9.96 3.73
C ALA A 145 -2.41 11.02 2.89
N THR A 146 -1.33 11.56 3.45
CA THR A 146 -0.56 12.68 2.89
C THR A 146 0.71 12.25 2.16
N HIS A 147 1.17 11.02 2.41
CA HIS A 147 2.40 10.50 1.86
C HIS A 147 2.14 9.17 1.15
N GLN A 148 2.82 8.97 0.02
CA GLN A 148 3.10 7.64 -0.49
C GLN A 148 4.38 7.13 0.18
N VAL A 149 4.46 5.82 0.37
CA VAL A 149 5.65 5.17 0.94
C VAL A 149 6.25 4.28 -0.13
N GLY A 150 7.50 4.58 -0.50
CA GLY A 150 8.33 3.69 -1.30
C GLY A 150 9.41 3.04 -0.44
N VAL A 151 9.85 1.86 -0.84
CA VAL A 151 10.89 1.11 -0.12
C VAL A 151 11.92 0.55 -1.09
N ALA A 152 13.20 0.74 -0.79
CA ALA A 152 14.32 0.09 -1.46
C ALA A 152 14.94 -1.00 -0.61
N GLY A 153 15.43 -2.05 -1.28
CA GLY A 153 16.25 -3.09 -0.70
C GLY A 153 17.71 -3.00 -1.14
N ALA A 154 18.61 -2.59 -0.25
CA ALA A 154 20.05 -2.74 -0.45
C ALA A 154 20.46 -4.16 -0.01
N VAL A 155 20.48 -5.10 -0.96
CA VAL A 155 20.87 -6.49 -0.70
C VAL A 155 22.39 -6.59 -0.68
N VAL A 156 22.97 -6.85 0.48
CA VAL A 156 24.43 -6.87 0.69
C VAL A 156 24.89 -8.29 0.95
N ASP A 157 25.81 -8.77 0.11
CA ASP A 157 26.57 -9.97 0.40
C ASP A 157 27.81 -9.58 1.22
N GLU A 158 27.71 -9.76 2.54
CA GLU A 158 28.76 -9.38 3.49
C GLU A 158 30.07 -10.15 3.25
N SER A 159 30.00 -11.37 2.67
CA SER A 159 31.17 -12.21 2.44
C SER A 159 32.02 -11.74 1.26
N SER A 160 31.39 -11.18 0.23
CA SER A 160 32.08 -10.68 -0.98
C SER A 160 32.24 -9.16 -0.99
N GLY A 161 31.53 -8.43 -0.11
CA GLY A 161 31.52 -6.97 -0.11
C GLY A 161 30.75 -6.38 -1.29
N LYS A 162 29.86 -7.17 -1.91
CA LYS A 162 29.04 -6.76 -3.06
C LYS A 162 27.62 -6.39 -2.65
N VAL A 163 26.98 -5.54 -3.45
CA VAL A 163 25.60 -5.11 -3.29
C VAL A 163 24.85 -5.23 -4.61
N LEU A 164 23.59 -5.66 -4.53
CA LEU A 164 22.73 -5.78 -5.69
C LEU A 164 22.25 -4.40 -6.14
N VAL A 165 22.47 -4.09 -7.41
CA VAL A 165 22.04 -2.84 -8.03
C VAL A 165 21.32 -3.09 -9.34
N VAL A 166 20.44 -2.17 -9.70
CA VAL A 166 19.68 -2.16 -10.96
C VAL A 166 19.87 -0.84 -11.70
N GLN A 167 19.67 -0.87 -13.00
CA GLN A 167 19.45 0.32 -13.83
C GLN A 167 18.05 0.23 -14.42
N ASP A 168 17.26 1.30 -14.25
CA ASP A 168 15.93 1.39 -14.84
C ASP A 168 16.00 1.50 -16.36
N LYS A 169 15.04 0.86 -17.03
CA LYS A 169 14.88 0.95 -18.49
C LYS A 169 14.26 2.28 -18.92
N ASN A 170 13.30 2.78 -18.13
CA ASN A 170 12.41 3.89 -18.51
C ASN A 170 12.61 5.17 -17.70
N LYS A 171 13.45 5.15 -16.66
CA LYS A 171 13.70 6.28 -15.75
C LYS A 171 15.22 6.41 -15.57
N THR A 172 15.78 7.59 -15.73
CA THR A 172 17.23 7.88 -15.61
C THR A 172 18.17 7.01 -16.48
N LYS A 173 18.66 7.54 -17.61
CA LYS A 173 19.65 6.81 -18.43
C LYS A 173 20.93 6.56 -17.62
N ASN A 174 21.21 5.29 -17.31
CA ASN A 174 22.48 4.74 -16.82
C ASN A 174 22.91 5.03 -15.37
N ALA A 175 21.99 5.27 -14.43
CA ALA A 175 22.33 5.41 -13.01
C ALA A 175 22.01 4.14 -12.22
N TRP A 176 23.00 3.58 -11.53
CA TRP A 176 22.79 2.48 -10.58
C TRP A 176 21.96 2.95 -9.39
N LYS A 177 20.96 2.14 -9.01
CA LYS A 177 20.14 2.31 -7.81
C LYS A 177 19.91 0.95 -7.14
N PHE A 178 19.34 0.98 -5.94
CA PHE A 178 18.81 -0.23 -5.32
C PHE A 178 17.42 -0.55 -5.90
N PRO A 179 17.05 -1.84 -6.05
CA PRO A 179 15.69 -2.22 -6.42
C PRO A 179 14.69 -1.74 -5.35
N GLY A 180 13.49 -1.37 -5.77
CA GLY A 180 12.48 -0.83 -4.87
C GLY A 180 11.30 -0.15 -5.56
N GLY A 181 10.14 -0.25 -4.90
CA GLY A 181 8.86 0.28 -5.39
C GLY A 181 7.98 0.77 -4.25
N LEU A 182 6.67 0.86 -4.51
CA LEU A 182 5.70 1.38 -3.54
C LEU A 182 5.21 0.27 -2.60
N SER A 183 4.96 0.61 -1.35
CA SER A 183 4.33 -0.32 -0.41
C SER A 183 2.86 -0.52 -0.73
N ASP A 184 2.39 -1.77 -0.67
CA ASP A 184 0.97 -2.06 -0.78
C ASP A 184 0.20 -1.68 0.51
N PRO A 185 -1.12 -1.40 0.44
CA PRO A 185 -1.91 -1.09 1.62
C PRO A 185 -1.85 -2.19 2.69
N GLY A 186 -1.27 -1.87 3.84
CA GLY A 186 -1.11 -2.79 4.97
C GLY A 186 0.13 -3.68 4.90
N GLU A 187 1.01 -3.48 3.92
CA GLU A 187 2.28 -4.19 3.81
C GLU A 187 3.34 -3.57 4.74
N ASN A 188 4.12 -4.43 5.40
CA ASN A 188 5.22 -4.00 6.26
C ASN A 188 6.42 -3.56 5.43
N ILE A 189 7.18 -2.56 5.90
CA ILE A 189 8.34 -1.98 5.17
C ILE A 189 9.34 -3.06 4.73
N GLY A 190 9.74 -3.93 5.66
CA GLY A 190 10.67 -5.02 5.34
C GLY A 190 10.11 -6.04 4.33
N ALA A 191 8.80 -6.27 4.35
CA ALA A 191 8.13 -7.14 3.39
C ALA A 191 8.10 -6.51 2.00
N THR A 192 7.78 -5.21 1.90
CA THR A 192 7.88 -4.44 0.65
C THR A 192 9.29 -4.52 0.08
N ALA A 193 10.33 -4.27 0.88
CA ALA A 193 11.71 -4.33 0.40
C ALA A 193 12.08 -5.70 -0.19
N VAL A 194 11.67 -6.79 0.47
CA VAL A 194 11.94 -8.17 0.02
C VAL A 194 11.15 -8.50 -1.25
N ARG A 195 9.87 -8.10 -1.33
CA ARG A 195 9.03 -8.31 -2.51
C ARG A 195 9.61 -7.60 -3.73
N GLU A 196 9.90 -6.31 -3.61
CA GLU A 196 10.40 -5.47 -4.70
C GLU A 196 11.74 -5.97 -5.23
N VAL A 197 12.65 -6.38 -4.34
CA VAL A 197 13.92 -7.02 -4.74
C VAL A 197 13.65 -8.27 -5.56
N PHE A 198 12.75 -9.14 -5.10
CA PHE A 198 12.45 -10.37 -5.81
C PHE A 198 11.80 -10.10 -7.17
N GLU A 199 10.85 -9.18 -7.24
CA GLU A 199 10.14 -8.80 -8.47
C GLU A 199 11.08 -8.19 -9.52
N GLU A 200 11.97 -7.28 -9.12
CA GLU A 200 12.90 -6.63 -10.05
C GLU A 200 14.08 -7.53 -10.45
N THR A 201 14.58 -8.39 -9.56
CA THR A 201 15.90 -9.03 -9.73
C THR A 201 15.89 -10.56 -9.71
N GLY A 202 14.81 -11.18 -9.23
CA GLY A 202 14.73 -12.62 -8.98
C GLY A 202 15.47 -13.10 -7.72
N ILE A 203 16.19 -12.22 -7.02
CA ILE A 203 16.94 -12.56 -5.81
C ILE A 203 16.00 -12.71 -4.62
N ARG A 204 16.08 -13.85 -3.93
CA ARG A 204 15.45 -14.01 -2.62
C ARG A 204 16.35 -13.40 -1.56
N SER A 205 15.77 -12.66 -0.64
CA SER A 205 16.50 -11.95 0.41
C SER A 205 15.73 -11.94 1.72
N GLU A 206 16.42 -11.62 2.80
CA GLU A 206 15.85 -11.47 4.14
C GLU A 206 16.06 -10.05 4.67
N PHE A 207 15.04 -9.49 5.32
CA PHE A 207 15.15 -8.19 5.97
C PHE A 207 16.11 -8.20 7.16
N ARG A 208 16.97 -7.18 7.23
CA ARG A 208 17.90 -6.99 8.35
C ARG A 208 17.62 -5.71 9.13
N SER A 209 17.52 -4.57 8.47
CA SER A 209 17.38 -3.27 9.14
C SER A 209 16.85 -2.19 8.22
N LEU A 210 16.46 -1.05 8.81
CA LEU A 210 16.43 0.21 8.08
C LEU A 210 17.81 0.87 8.12
N LEU A 211 18.16 1.53 7.02
CA LEU A 211 19.37 2.33 6.88
C LEU A 211 19.07 3.83 6.83
N SER A 212 18.01 4.21 6.12
CA SER A 212 17.73 5.62 5.87
C SER A 212 16.29 5.88 5.45
N ILE A 213 15.87 7.14 5.58
CA ILE A 213 14.57 7.66 5.16
C ILE A 213 14.84 8.92 4.35
N ARG A 214 14.26 8.99 3.14
CA ARG A 214 14.23 10.18 2.29
C ARG A 214 12.82 10.74 2.29
N GLN A 215 12.69 12.05 2.35
CA GLN A 215 11.42 12.74 2.17
C GLN A 215 11.50 13.69 0.98
N GLN A 216 10.42 13.73 0.19
CA GLN A 216 10.22 14.71 -0.87
C GLN A 216 8.78 15.23 -0.85
N HIS A 217 8.61 16.51 -1.19
CA HIS A 217 7.30 17.13 -1.38
C HIS A 217 7.04 17.42 -2.86
N ASN A 218 5.77 17.66 -3.20
CA ASN A 218 5.34 18.03 -4.55
C ASN A 218 5.78 17.02 -5.62
N HIS A 219 5.65 15.71 -5.35
CA HIS A 219 6.09 14.69 -6.29
C HIS A 219 5.16 14.67 -7.53
N PRO A 220 5.65 14.98 -8.75
CA PRO A 220 4.77 15.11 -9.92
C PRO A 220 4.07 13.80 -10.29
N GLY A 221 4.73 12.65 -10.10
CA GLY A 221 4.16 11.32 -10.34
C GLY A 221 3.12 10.88 -9.31
N ALA A 222 3.00 11.61 -8.20
CA ALA A 222 2.05 11.36 -7.12
C ALA A 222 1.05 12.51 -6.97
N PHE A 223 0.75 13.25 -8.05
CA PHE A 223 -0.24 14.35 -8.06
C PHE A 223 0.07 15.46 -7.03
N GLY A 224 1.34 15.74 -6.78
CA GLY A 224 1.78 16.75 -5.81
C GLY A 224 1.82 16.25 -4.36
N MET A 225 1.45 14.99 -4.10
CA MET A 225 1.57 14.38 -2.77
C MET A 225 3.04 14.24 -2.36
N SER A 226 3.25 14.12 -1.04
CA SER A 226 4.58 13.89 -0.49
C SER A 226 4.98 12.42 -0.64
N ASP A 227 6.28 12.16 -0.69
CA ASP A 227 6.89 10.84 -0.79
C ASP A 227 7.80 10.62 0.41
N MET A 228 7.64 9.47 1.07
CA MET A 228 8.63 8.93 2.00
C MET A 228 9.24 7.69 1.38
N TYR A 229 10.55 7.69 1.21
CA TYR A 229 11.27 6.57 0.64
C TYR A 229 12.22 5.97 1.67
N VAL A 230 11.96 4.73 2.05
CA VAL A 230 12.69 4.03 3.10
C VAL A 230 13.71 3.08 2.46
N ILE A 231 14.95 3.08 2.94
CA ILE A 231 16.01 2.23 2.41
C ILE A 231 16.36 1.19 3.46
N CYS A 232 16.20 -0.08 3.10
CA CYS A 232 16.43 -1.22 3.97
C CYS A 232 17.75 -1.91 3.63
N ARG A 233 18.42 -2.47 4.63
CA ARG A 233 19.46 -3.47 4.42
C ARG A 233 18.82 -4.85 4.38
N LEU A 234 19.22 -5.63 3.39
CA LEU A 234 18.79 -7.01 3.22
C LEU A 234 20.03 -7.90 3.08
N SER A 235 19.91 -9.17 3.44
CA SER A 235 20.91 -10.19 3.11
C SER A 235 20.38 -11.12 2.01
N PRO A 236 21.20 -11.53 1.03
CA PRO A 236 20.77 -12.48 0.01
C PRO A 236 20.59 -13.88 0.59
N LEU A 237 19.61 -14.60 0.03
CA LEU A 237 19.42 -16.05 0.21
C LEU A 237 19.76 -16.82 -1.07
N THR A 238 19.83 -16.12 -2.21
CA THR A 238 20.24 -16.62 -3.53
C THR A 238 21.11 -15.58 -4.22
N TYR A 239 21.84 -16.00 -5.25
CA TYR A 239 22.82 -15.14 -5.94
C TYR A 239 22.60 -15.04 -7.46
N ASP A 240 21.89 -16.02 -8.05
CA ASP A 240 21.59 -16.04 -9.48
C ASP A 240 20.53 -14.99 -9.83
N ILE A 241 20.93 -14.00 -10.63
CA ILE A 241 20.07 -12.90 -11.07
C ILE A 241 19.15 -13.36 -12.20
N ASN A 242 17.86 -13.09 -12.08
CA ASN A 242 16.86 -13.23 -13.13
C ASN A 242 15.94 -12.00 -13.11
N PHE A 243 16.42 -10.91 -13.69
CA PHE A 243 15.80 -9.59 -13.54
C PHE A 243 14.64 -9.33 -14.51
N CYS A 244 13.72 -8.46 -14.11
CA CYS A 244 12.57 -8.07 -14.92
C CYS A 244 12.98 -7.16 -16.09
N MET A 245 12.99 -7.70 -17.31
CA MET A 245 13.36 -6.95 -18.53
C MET A 245 12.35 -5.86 -18.96
N GLN A 246 11.17 -5.81 -18.33
CA GLN A 246 10.19 -4.74 -18.56
C GLN A 246 10.57 -3.47 -17.81
N GLU A 247 11.12 -3.63 -16.60
CA GLU A 247 11.43 -2.53 -15.69
C GLU A 247 12.91 -2.17 -15.69
N CYS A 248 13.78 -3.18 -15.66
CA CYS A 248 15.23 -3.00 -15.55
C CYS A 248 15.93 -3.19 -16.91
N LEU A 249 16.95 -2.36 -17.14
CA LEU A 249 17.90 -2.50 -18.23
C LEU A 249 19.07 -3.42 -17.85
N ARG A 250 19.53 -3.33 -16.60
CA ARG A 250 20.62 -4.16 -16.03
C ARG A 250 20.35 -4.46 -14.57
N CYS A 251 20.90 -5.57 -14.11
CA CYS A 251 20.95 -5.94 -12.70
C CYS A 251 22.28 -6.68 -12.45
N GLU A 252 23.06 -6.19 -11.48
CA GLU A 252 24.43 -6.65 -11.25
C GLU A 252 24.77 -6.66 -9.75
N TRP A 253 25.68 -7.55 -9.36
CA TRP A 253 26.35 -7.51 -8.06
C TRP A 253 27.60 -6.62 -8.17
N LEU A 254 27.52 -5.41 -7.63
CA LEU A 254 28.59 -4.42 -7.70
C LEU A 254 29.36 -4.34 -6.38
N ASP A 255 30.68 -4.13 -6.42
CA ASP A 255 31.44 -3.89 -5.20
C ASP A 255 30.95 -2.61 -4.50
N VAL A 256 30.67 -2.69 -3.19
CA VAL A 256 30.14 -1.54 -2.43
C VAL A 256 31.12 -0.35 -2.49
N SER A 257 32.42 -0.64 -2.47
CA SER A 257 33.48 0.38 -2.58
C SER A 257 33.50 1.07 -3.96
N GLU A 258 33.09 0.36 -5.02
CA GLU A 258 32.94 0.91 -6.36
C GLU A 258 31.69 1.78 -6.44
N LEU A 259 30.54 1.29 -5.96
CA LEU A 259 29.28 2.04 -5.92
C LEU A 259 29.41 3.35 -5.13
N ALA A 260 30.22 3.36 -4.06
CA ALA A 260 30.50 4.54 -3.24
C ALA A 260 31.27 5.65 -3.97
N LYS A 261 31.98 5.31 -5.07
CA LYS A 261 32.89 6.19 -5.81
C LYS A 261 32.39 6.53 -7.21
N THR A 262 31.62 5.66 -7.84
CA THR A 262 31.16 5.85 -9.22
C THR A 262 30.30 7.11 -9.38
N SER A 263 30.42 7.77 -10.53
CA SER A 263 29.54 8.87 -10.93
C SER A 263 28.26 8.37 -11.62
N SER A 264 28.21 7.09 -12.01
CA SER A 264 27.06 6.44 -12.65
C SER A 264 26.03 5.98 -11.63
N THR A 265 25.72 6.80 -10.63
CA THR A 265 24.71 6.51 -9.59
C THR A 265 24.11 7.82 -9.06
N THR A 266 23.06 7.73 -8.26
CA THR A 266 22.45 8.92 -7.64
C THR A 266 23.22 9.35 -6.38
N PRO A 267 23.15 10.64 -5.97
CA PRO A 267 23.78 11.09 -4.74
C PRO A 267 23.31 10.32 -3.48
N ILE A 268 22.04 9.91 -3.44
CA ILE A 268 21.48 9.13 -2.33
C ILE A 268 22.05 7.73 -2.33
N THR A 269 22.05 7.04 -3.47
CA THR A 269 22.64 5.70 -3.60
C THR A 269 24.13 5.70 -3.23
N SER A 270 24.90 6.69 -3.70
CA SER A 270 26.31 6.87 -3.32
C SER A 270 26.48 7.09 -1.81
N ARG A 271 25.60 7.87 -1.17
CA ARG A 271 25.63 8.08 0.29
C ARG A 271 25.36 6.79 1.05
N ILE A 272 24.36 6.00 0.63
CA ILE A 272 24.06 4.72 1.25
C ILE A 272 25.18 3.71 1.01
N ALA A 273 25.79 3.68 -0.17
CA ALA A 273 26.94 2.82 -0.43
C ALA A 273 28.11 3.12 0.52
N ARG A 274 28.38 4.40 0.84
CA ARG A 274 29.38 4.75 1.87
C ARG A 274 28.96 4.30 3.27
N LEU A 275 27.67 4.39 3.60
CA LEU A 275 27.14 3.89 4.88
C LEU A 275 27.30 2.36 4.99
N LEU A 276 26.98 1.62 3.92
CA LEU A 276 27.18 0.18 3.82
C LEU A 276 28.66 -0.19 3.92
N LEU A 277 29.55 0.55 3.25
CA LEU A 277 30.99 0.33 3.34
C LEU A 277 31.49 0.49 4.78
N TYR A 278 31.02 1.52 5.48
CA TYR A 278 31.32 1.70 6.90
C TYR A 278 30.80 0.54 7.75
N GLY A 279 29.61 0.02 7.46
CA GLY A 279 29.06 -1.19 8.11
C GLY A 279 29.90 -2.45 7.86
N LEU A 280 30.37 -2.67 6.63
CA LEU A 280 31.27 -3.78 6.29
C LEU A 280 32.62 -3.67 7.03
N GLU A 281 33.17 -2.47 7.16
CA GLU A 281 34.48 -2.23 7.79
C GLU A 281 34.44 -2.20 9.33
N ARG A 282 33.32 -1.74 9.91
CA ARG A 282 33.23 -1.41 11.34
C ARG A 282 32.12 -2.13 12.10
N GLY A 283 31.30 -2.93 11.41
CA GLY A 283 30.14 -3.63 11.94
C GLY A 283 28.83 -2.96 11.59
N PHE A 284 27.86 -3.76 11.12
CA PHE A 284 26.50 -3.30 10.78
C PHE A 284 25.72 -2.81 12.00
N ASP A 285 26.11 -3.29 13.19
CA ASP A 285 25.62 -2.78 14.46
C ASP A 285 25.83 -1.28 14.58
N LYS A 286 26.68 -0.61 13.77
CA LYS A 286 26.89 0.86 13.75
C LYS A 286 25.94 1.66 12.88
N ILE A 287 25.29 1.03 11.91
CA ILE A 287 24.45 1.73 10.92
C ILE A 287 22.99 1.27 10.91
N ASP A 288 22.72 0.10 11.48
CA ASP A 288 21.39 -0.47 11.48
C ASP A 288 20.44 0.25 12.45
N LEU A 289 19.21 0.44 11.96
CA LEU A 289 18.02 0.68 12.76
C LEU A 289 17.20 -0.62 12.73
N THR A 290 17.21 -1.34 13.85
CA THR A 290 16.52 -2.64 14.03
C THR A 290 15.02 -2.47 14.17
N MET A 291 14.27 -3.51 13.84
CA MET A 291 12.81 -3.57 13.97
C MET A 291 12.42 -4.50 15.12
N GLU A 292 11.54 -4.05 15.99
CA GLU A 292 10.88 -4.87 17.01
C GLU A 292 9.37 -4.76 16.88
N GLU A 293 8.67 -5.88 17.04
CA GLU A 293 7.21 -5.89 17.09
C GLU A 293 6.73 -5.65 18.53
N ILE A 294 5.92 -4.61 18.73
CA ILE A 294 5.46 -4.17 20.05
C ILE A 294 3.92 -4.14 20.08
N PRO A 295 3.26 -4.71 21.10
CA PRO A 295 1.80 -4.71 21.19
C PRO A 295 1.24 -3.29 21.38
N ALA A 296 0.15 -2.99 20.68
CA ALA A 296 -0.59 -1.75 20.81
C ALA A 296 -1.48 -1.75 22.06
N VAL A 297 -1.47 -0.64 22.80
CA VAL A 297 -2.16 -0.53 24.10
C VAL A 297 -3.69 -0.64 23.98
N TYR A 298 -4.28 -0.15 22.89
CA TYR A 298 -5.74 0.08 22.81
C TYR A 298 -6.48 -0.72 21.74
N SER A 299 -5.76 -1.36 20.80
CA SER A 299 -6.39 -1.98 19.64
C SER A 299 -6.22 -3.50 19.57
N GLY A 300 -5.37 -4.10 20.43
CA GLY A 300 -4.99 -5.51 20.32
C GLY A 300 -4.18 -5.82 19.05
N MET A 301 -3.69 -4.79 18.36
CA MET A 301 -2.82 -4.89 17.19
C MET A 301 -1.35 -4.78 17.61
N PHE A 302 -0.44 -4.77 16.64
CA PHE A 302 1.01 -4.60 16.86
C PHE A 302 1.56 -3.41 16.08
N TYR A 303 2.67 -2.86 16.57
CA TYR A 303 3.50 -1.85 15.91
C TYR A 303 4.82 -2.48 15.48
N GLN A 304 5.36 -2.05 14.33
CA GLN A 304 6.78 -2.26 14.03
C GLN A 304 7.55 -1.00 14.46
N LEU A 305 8.31 -1.11 15.56
CA LEU A 305 9.15 -0.03 16.04
C LEU A 305 10.55 -0.18 15.44
N TYR A 306 10.98 0.84 14.68
CA TYR A 306 12.31 0.90 14.09
C TYR A 306 13.20 1.85 14.88
N TYR A 307 14.30 1.36 15.43
CA TYR A 307 15.15 2.15 16.31
C TYR A 307 16.59 1.66 16.31
N ARG A 308 17.48 2.51 16.84
CA ARG A 308 18.88 2.14 17.04
C ARG A 308 18.97 1.09 18.15
N GLN A 309 19.47 -0.11 17.84
CA GLN A 309 19.62 -1.16 18.85
C GLN A 309 20.42 -0.63 20.05
N LEU A 310 19.84 -0.77 21.24
CA LEU A 310 20.50 -0.41 22.48
C LEU A 310 21.45 -1.55 22.88
N PRO A 311 22.66 -1.24 23.38
CA PRO A 311 23.49 -2.26 24.02
C PRO A 311 22.70 -2.93 25.15
N THR A 312 22.59 -4.25 25.10
CA THR A 312 22.03 -5.08 26.19
C THR A 312 23.00 -5.23 27.33
#